data_AF-A0A401TJU2-F1
#
_entry.id   AF-A0A401TJU2-F1
#
_cell.length_a   1.000
_cell.length_b   1.000
_cell.length_c   1.000
_cell.angle_alpha   90.00
_cell.angle_beta   90.00
_cell.angle_gamma   90.00
#
_symmetry.space_group_name_H-M   'P 1'
#
loop_
_entity.id
_entity.type
_entity.pdbx_description
1 polymer ?
#
loop_
_entity_poly.entity_id
_entity_poly.type
_entity_poly.pdbx_seq_one_letter_code
_entity_poly.pdbx_strand_id
1 'polypeptide(L)'
;HKVLNGFLLTTSVILFQLIAHPKYKNCQRIAVFLSMSDEIQTEDIIKDVFQRGKECFIPRYKSGTNHMDMVKLGSAEEILHLPLTSWNIRQPAEDGLQEEALTSGW
;
A
#
# COMPACT_ATOMS: atom_id res chain seq x y z
N HIS A 1 9.96 -34.53 -18.44
CA HIS A 1 8.71 -34.42 -19.22
C HIS A 1 7.65 -33.71 -18.38
N LYS A 2 7.10 -32.63 -18.95
CA LYS A 2 5.80 -31.99 -18.66
C LYS A 2 5.66 -31.10 -17.40
N VAL A 3 5.85 -29.80 -17.70
CA VAL A 3 5.00 -28.65 -17.35
C VAL A 3 5.01 -28.16 -15.89
N LEU A 4 5.93 -27.23 -15.61
CA LEU A 4 5.67 -26.10 -14.72
C LEU A 4 5.60 -24.81 -15.58
N ASN A 5 4.67 -24.78 -16.54
CA ASN A 5 4.21 -23.55 -17.18
C ASN A 5 2.88 -23.13 -16.55
N GLY A 6 2.89 -22.95 -15.23
CA GLY A 6 1.81 -22.32 -14.49
C GLY A 6 2.21 -20.88 -14.20
N PHE A 7 1.95 -19.99 -15.15
CA PHE A 7 1.77 -18.54 -14.98
C PHE A 7 2.33 -17.93 -13.67
N LEU A 8 3.58 -17.48 -13.67
CA LEU A 8 3.96 -16.33 -12.83
C LEU A 8 3.27 -15.07 -13.40
N LEU A 9 1.94 -14.95 -13.25
CA LEU A 9 1.25 -13.66 -13.21
C LEU A 9 1.47 -13.05 -11.81
N THR A 10 2.70 -13.14 -11.32
CA THR A 10 3.11 -12.68 -9.99
C THR A 10 3.19 -11.17 -10.02
N THR A 11 2.72 -10.49 -8.99
CA THR A 11 3.07 -9.11 -8.54
C THR A 11 3.93 -8.23 -9.48
N SER A 12 5.10 -8.71 -9.90
CA SER A 12 6.03 -8.07 -10.86
C SER A 12 5.41 -7.56 -12.18
N VAL A 13 4.52 -8.32 -12.83
CA VAL A 13 3.90 -7.86 -14.11
C VAL A 13 2.93 -6.71 -13.86
N ILE A 14 2.15 -6.79 -12.78
CA ILE A 14 1.21 -5.75 -12.38
C ILE A 14 1.97 -4.48 -11.99
N LEU A 15 3.04 -4.62 -11.21
CA LEU A 15 3.94 -3.52 -10.90
C LEU A 15 4.47 -2.87 -12.17
N PHE A 16 4.98 -3.65 -13.12
CA PHE A 16 5.51 -3.13 -14.38
C PHE A 16 4.46 -2.33 -15.18
N GLN A 17 3.23 -2.84 -15.26
CA GLN A 17 2.13 -2.13 -15.92
C GLN A 17 1.76 -0.84 -15.18
N LEU A 18 1.70 -0.89 -13.84
CA LEU A 18 1.40 0.25 -12.99
C LEU A 18 2.43 1.37 -13.17
N ILE A 19 3.72 1.06 -13.04
CA ILE A 19 4.80 2.06 -13.17
C ILE A 19 4.90 2.65 -14.58
N ALA A 20 4.50 1.87 -15.60
CA ALA A 20 4.46 2.34 -16.99
C ALA A 20 3.28 3.29 -17.25
N HIS A 21 2.22 3.22 -16.45
CA HIS A 21 0.95 3.91 -16.68
C HIS A 21 1.08 5.44 -16.51
N PRO A 22 0.58 6.27 -17.45
CA PRO A 22 0.71 7.72 -17.38
C PRO A 22 0.11 8.35 -16.11
N LYS A 23 -1.03 7.85 -15.63
CA LYS A 23 -1.63 8.36 -14.38
C LYS A 23 -0.72 8.15 -13.17
N TYR A 24 -0.04 7.00 -13.07
CA TYR A 24 0.88 6.71 -11.98
C TYR A 24 2.14 7.60 -12.05
N LYS A 25 2.65 7.82 -13.26
CA LYS A 25 3.80 8.73 -13.46
C LYS A 25 3.48 10.15 -13.00
N ASN A 26 2.29 10.65 -13.33
CA ASN A 26 1.89 12.04 -13.10
C ASN A 26 1.33 12.33 -11.71
N CYS A 27 0.78 11.32 -10.98
CA CYS A 27 0.27 11.56 -9.63
C CYS A 27 1.40 11.72 -8.62
N GLN A 28 1.19 12.54 -7.58
CA GLN A 28 2.16 12.74 -6.49
C GLN A 28 1.72 12.07 -5.19
N ARG A 29 0.42 11.81 -5.04
CA ARG A 29 -0.20 11.22 -3.85
C ARG A 29 -0.84 9.90 -4.24
N ILE A 30 -0.45 8.83 -3.56
CA ILE A 30 -0.86 7.46 -3.91
C ILE A 30 -1.34 6.74 -2.65
N ALA A 31 -2.59 6.29 -2.71
CA ALA A 31 -3.20 5.39 -1.74
C ALA A 31 -2.93 3.92 -2.13
N VAL A 32 -2.37 3.13 -1.21
CA VAL A 32 -2.02 1.72 -1.42
C VAL A 32 -2.57 0.87 -0.28
N PHE A 33 -3.28 -0.21 -0.61
CA PHE A 33 -3.71 -1.20 0.38
C PHE A 33 -2.54 -2.12 0.77
N LEU A 34 -2.43 -2.46 2.05
CA LEU A 34 -1.49 -3.46 2.53
C LEU A 34 -2.09 -4.85 2.35
N SER A 35 -1.41 -5.68 1.58
CA SER A 35 -1.92 -6.98 1.16
C SER A 35 -2.06 -7.96 2.33
N MET A 36 -3.18 -8.68 2.35
CA MET A 36 -3.31 -9.93 3.09
C MET A 36 -2.57 -11.08 2.37
N SER A 37 -2.35 -12.20 3.06
CA SER A 37 -1.58 -13.35 2.53
C SER A 37 -2.20 -13.98 1.28
N ASP A 38 -3.49 -13.77 1.05
CA ASP A 38 -4.28 -14.23 -0.09
C ASP A 38 -4.43 -13.18 -1.21
N GLU A 39 -3.85 -11.99 -1.03
CA GLU A 39 -3.91 -10.88 -1.99
C GLU A 39 -2.58 -10.69 -2.75
N ILE A 40 -2.62 -9.88 -3.82
CA ILE A 40 -1.43 -9.46 -4.56
C ILE A 40 -0.57 -8.61 -3.62
N GLN A 41 0.70 -9.00 -3.40
CA GLN A 41 1.64 -8.25 -2.56
C GLN A 41 1.92 -6.85 -3.14
N THR A 42 1.72 -5.83 -2.32
CA THR A 42 1.87 -4.40 -2.68
C THR A 42 3.16 -3.78 -2.13
N GLU A 43 3.99 -4.53 -1.40
CA GLU A 43 5.23 -4.00 -0.80
C GLU A 43 6.16 -3.37 -1.85
N ASP A 44 6.29 -3.99 -3.03
CA ASP A 44 7.14 -3.46 -4.09
C ASP A 44 6.54 -2.21 -4.76
N ILE A 45 5.21 -2.04 -4.72
CA ILE A 45 4.55 -0.80 -5.14
C ILE A 45 4.93 0.31 -4.16
N ILE A 46 4.83 0.05 -2.86
CA ILE A 46 5.16 1.04 -1.82
C ILE A 46 6.63 1.47 -1.91
N LYS A 47 7.54 0.51 -2.11
CA LYS A 47 8.96 0.82 -2.35
C LYS A 47 9.15 1.72 -3.58
N ASP A 48 8.48 1.44 -4.70
CA ASP A 48 8.58 2.28 -5.91
C ASP A 48 7.98 3.68 -5.69
N VAL A 49 6.86 3.80 -4.99
CA VAL A 49 6.25 5.10 -4.61
C VAL A 49 7.27 5.98 -3.88
N PHE A 50 7.92 5.44 -2.85
CA PHE A 50 8.96 6.16 -2.10
C PHE A 50 10.22 6.43 -2.94
N GLN A 51 10.69 5.47 -3.74
CA GLN A 51 11.83 5.66 -4.64
C GLN A 51 11.62 6.80 -5.65
N ARG A 52 10.36 7.07 -6.03
CA ARG A 52 9.98 8.16 -6.94
C ARG A 52 9.68 9.48 -6.22
N GLY A 53 9.84 9.55 -4.90
CA GLY A 53 9.57 10.75 -4.11
C GLY A 53 8.08 11.13 -4.04
N LYS A 54 7.18 10.15 -4.24
CA LYS A 54 5.73 10.34 -4.13
C LYS A 54 5.28 10.11 -2.69
N GLU A 55 4.15 10.70 -2.32
CA GLU A 55 3.54 10.49 -1.00
C GLU A 55 2.71 9.21 -1.01
N CYS A 56 2.93 8.35 0.00
CA CYS A 56 2.24 7.08 0.16
C CYS A 56 1.24 7.16 1.31
N PHE A 57 0.01 6.72 1.07
CA PHE A 57 -1.05 6.63 2.07
C PHE A 57 -1.53 5.19 2.17
N ILE A 58 -1.73 4.70 3.39
CA ILE A 58 -2.25 3.35 3.67
C ILE A 58 -3.54 3.42 4.49
N PRO A 59 -4.39 2.38 4.43
CA PRO A 59 -5.62 2.37 5.22
C PRO A 59 -5.33 2.26 6.72
N ARG A 60 -6.12 2.98 7.51
CA ARG A 60 -6.28 2.80 8.97
C ARG A 60 -7.75 2.57 9.27
N TYR A 61 -8.09 1.35 9.68
CA TYR A 61 -9.46 1.00 10.06
C TYR A 61 -9.74 1.40 11.50
N LYS A 62 -10.93 1.97 11.77
CA LYS A 62 -11.39 2.30 13.13
C LYS A 62 -12.19 1.13 13.71
N SER A 63 -11.73 0.59 14.84
CA SER A 63 -12.33 -0.58 15.48
C SER A 63 -13.82 -0.37 15.79
N GLY A 64 -14.65 -1.37 15.47
CA GLY A 64 -16.09 -1.31 15.73
C GLY A 64 -16.89 -0.42 14.77
N THR A 65 -16.29 0.05 13.68
CA THR A 65 -16.96 0.84 12.64
C THR A 65 -16.57 0.38 11.23
N ASN A 66 -17.30 0.84 10.21
CA ASN A 66 -16.93 0.66 8.79
C ASN A 66 -16.08 1.83 8.26
N HIS A 67 -15.51 2.64 9.15
CA HIS A 67 -14.77 3.84 8.77
C HIS A 67 -13.29 3.53 8.56
N MET A 68 -12.72 4.10 7.51
CA MET A 68 -11.33 3.91 7.10
C MET A 68 -10.75 5.24 6.67
N ASP A 69 -9.63 5.61 7.29
CA ASP A 69 -8.82 6.77 6.90
C ASP A 69 -7.69 6.31 5.99
N MET A 70 -7.28 7.13 5.02
CA MET A 70 -6.02 6.93 4.31
C MET A 70 -4.96 7.83 4.94
N VAL A 71 -3.98 7.23 5.60
CA VAL A 71 -2.99 7.95 6.41
C VAL A 71 -1.60 7.86 5.81
N LYS A 72 -0.85 8.96 5.88
CA LYS A 72 0.47 9.09 5.27
C LYS A 72 1.51 8.22 5.97
N LEU A 73 2.31 7.51 5.18
CA LEU A 73 3.53 6.86 5.62
C LEU A 73 4.73 7.81 5.50
N GLY A 74 5.64 7.74 6.46
CA GLY A 74 6.93 8.44 6.43
C GLY A 74 7.99 7.70 5.63
N SER A 75 7.98 6.36 5.61
CA SER A 75 8.86 5.54 4.78
C SER A 75 8.28 4.16 4.46
N ALA A 76 8.90 3.42 3.55
CA ALA A 76 8.50 2.04 3.24
C ALA A 76 8.78 1.09 4.43
N GLU A 77 9.86 1.34 5.17
CA GLU A 77 10.31 0.54 6.31
C GLU A 77 9.39 0.70 7.52
N GLU A 78 8.73 1.86 7.66
CA GLU A 78 7.77 2.13 8.75
C GLU A 78 6.72 1.02 8.84
N ILE A 79 6.29 0.47 7.70
CA ILE A 79 5.32 -0.63 7.64
C ILE A 79 5.72 -1.78 8.53
N LEU A 80 7.01 -2.18 8.57
CA LEU A 80 7.47 -3.32 9.35
C LEU A 80 7.31 -3.12 10.87
N HIS A 81 7.19 -1.87 11.31
CA HIS A 81 7.08 -1.48 12.71
C HIS A 81 5.63 -1.16 13.13
N LEU A 82 4.69 -1.15 12.18
CA LEU A 82 3.28 -0.91 12.48
C LEU A 82 2.67 -2.09 13.26
N PRO A 83 1.77 -1.81 14.23
CA PRO A 83 1.06 -2.86 14.94
C PRO A 83 0.15 -3.65 13.99
N LEU A 84 -0.08 -4.91 14.36
CA LEU A 84 -1.00 -5.80 13.66
C LEU A 84 -2.41 -5.63 14.22
N THR A 85 -3.39 -5.61 13.32
CA THR A 85 -4.82 -5.74 13.66
C THR A 85 -5.17 -7.18 13.99
N SER A 86 -6.42 -7.42 14.44
CA SER A 86 -6.98 -8.77 14.61
C SER A 86 -7.02 -9.59 13.31
N TRP A 87 -6.90 -8.95 12.15
CA TRP A 87 -6.83 -9.59 10.83
C TRP A 87 -5.40 -9.82 10.35
N ASN A 88 -4.41 -9.60 11.22
CA ASN A 88 -2.99 -9.74 10.89
C ASN A 88 -2.52 -8.79 9.76
N ILE A 89 -3.23 -7.67 9.58
CA ILE A 89 -2.84 -6.57 8.68
C ILE A 89 -2.14 -5.51 9.51
N ARG A 90 -1.02 -5.00 9.02
CA ARG A 90 -0.30 -3.89 9.64
C ARG A 90 -1.04 -2.57 9.38
N GLN A 91 -1.23 -1.74 10.39
CA GLN A 91 -1.76 -0.38 10.21
C GLN A 91 -1.26 0.56 11.30
N PRO A 92 -1.30 1.88 11.10
CA PRO A 92 -0.99 2.83 12.16
C PRO A 92 -1.97 2.76 13.32
N ALA A 93 -1.48 3.07 14.53
CA ALA A 93 -2.31 3.12 15.72
C ALA A 93 -3.45 4.16 15.59
N GLU A 94 -4.56 3.92 16.29
CA GLU A 94 -5.74 4.79 16.24
C GLU A 94 -5.44 6.21 16.75
N ASP A 95 -4.54 6.36 17.72
CA ASP A 95 -4.06 7.63 18.28
C ASP A 95 -2.87 8.24 17.50
N GLY A 96 -2.51 7.64 16.36
CA GLY A 96 -1.40 8.09 15.53
C GLY A 96 -1.64 9.47 14.92
N LEU A 97 -0.61 10.31 14.94
CA LEU A 97 -0.60 11.70 14.42
C LEU A 97 -0.39 11.80 12.90
N GLN A 98 -0.56 10.69 12.16
CA GLN A 98 -0.37 10.67 10.72
C GLN A 98 -1.39 11.59 10.01
N GLU A 99 -0.89 12.27 8.97
CA GLU A 99 -1.68 13.11 8.07
C GLU A 99 -2.72 12.26 7.33
N GLU A 100 -3.99 12.67 7.36
CA GLU A 100 -5.08 12.03 6.62
C GLU A 100 -5.21 12.62 5.20
N ALA A 101 -5.28 11.76 4.19
CA ALA A 101 -5.29 12.18 2.78
C ALA A 101 -6.43 13.14 2.44
N LEU A 102 -7.66 12.89 2.94
CA LEU A 102 -8.84 13.71 2.61
C LEU A 102 -8.74 15.12 3.17
N THR A 103 -8.10 15.30 4.34
CA THR A 103 -8.01 16.59 5.01
C THR A 103 -6.85 17.44 4.48
N SER A 104 -5.85 16.82 3.86
CA SER A 104 -4.70 17.52 3.26
C SER A 104 -4.70 17.58 1.73
N GLY A 105 -5.70 16.98 1.06
CA GLY A 105 -5.95 17.08 -0.38
C GLY A 105 -5.66 15.80 -1.18
N TRP A 106 -6.13 15.74 -2.43
CA TRP A 106 -5.83 14.64 -3.38
C TRP A 106 -5.06 15.14 -4.60
#